data_AF-A0A8S2DHR4-F1
#
_entry.id   AF-A0A8S2DHR4-F1
#
_cell.length_a   1.000
_cell.length_b   1.000
_cell.length_c   1.000
_cell.angle_alpha   90.00
_cell.angle_beta   90.00
_cell.angle_gamma   90.00
#
_symmetry.space_group_name_H-M   'P 1'
#
loop_
_entity.id
_entity.type
_entity.pdbx_description
1 polymer ?
#
loop_
_entity_poly.entity_id
_entity_poly.type
_entity_poly.pdbx_seq_one_letter_code
_entity_poly.pdbx_strand_id
1 'polypeptide(L)'
;MILNKYDDIIITWFDDNIDYEIKEQLTQLHDHIIICSRKEQLLNTVDNIENYKIILIVSGQYSRQTLQLLHSNEKIDSVYIFCIIKELYQDLVKNKQYSKLIRIFVEYDELFQILEKRINSLLKHLSTFTLFTQNDKSMRNLEQESVHYLWYQLLRDTLINMQTYDSKQEMIDYCQVYYHADIAISINRLMLFDDIQKNAFPFKFINQALRTENIDALYKLRYFIVNFCTSLKRIFDENLELYEDVFDPFLIVYRGLTLSNENIEQLKQSVVYKHYSTKILFGKFLLTTGHFHRAIEYFENLLQTTLTDIERYNIYVKLSDAYNSTRQYNLALNYVLMTTDLETTLFSQSWICPYNLMPLGQLYQQQNNFDYALQYYEKALDTFDIYNQRAIAILHSQIGEIYYNQNNCLYALKHFQIPLEIYQEFYPDDYDGYITAHFNMDRIYDQTMNYSMALKYFQI
;
A
#
# COMPACT_ATOMS: atom_id res chain seq x y z
N MET A 1 18.03 8.76 14.75
CA MET A 1 18.65 9.12 13.45
C MET A 1 18.36 7.97 12.50
N ILE A 2 17.71 8.31 11.40
CA ILE A 2 16.85 7.45 10.57
C ILE A 2 17.73 6.55 9.70
N LEU A 3 17.55 5.22 9.79
CA LEU A 3 18.15 4.27 8.86
C LEU A 3 17.48 4.43 7.49
N ASN A 4 18.30 4.82 6.53
CA ASN A 4 17.96 5.21 5.16
C ASN A 4 17.44 4.02 4.34
N LYS A 5 16.57 4.34 3.37
CA LYS A 5 15.76 3.41 2.55
C LYS A 5 16.50 2.86 1.31
N TYR A 6 17.83 2.84 1.29
CA TYR A 6 18.61 2.98 0.06
C TYR A 6 19.47 1.77 -0.38
N ASP A 7 19.34 0.61 0.26
CA ASP A 7 20.32 -0.49 0.09
C ASP A 7 20.16 -1.38 -1.16
N ASP A 8 19.36 -1.00 -2.19
CA ASP A 8 19.17 -1.77 -3.44
C ASP A 8 19.57 -0.98 -4.72
N ILE A 9 20.01 0.28 -4.59
CA ILE A 9 20.35 1.19 -5.70
C ILE A 9 21.78 1.72 -5.54
N ILE A 10 22.55 1.82 -6.62
CA ILE A 10 23.86 2.48 -6.61
C ILE A 10 23.85 3.62 -7.63
N ILE A 11 24.24 4.81 -7.18
CA ILE A 11 24.45 5.95 -8.08
C ILE A 11 25.91 5.96 -8.49
N THR A 12 26.16 5.84 -9.79
CA THR A 12 27.53 5.95 -10.34
C THR A 12 27.64 7.20 -11.18
N TRP A 13 28.60 8.07 -10.87
CA TRP A 13 28.90 9.26 -11.66
C TRP A 13 30.24 9.07 -12.37
N PHE A 14 30.22 9.10 -13.71
CA PHE A 14 31.42 9.05 -14.55
C PHE A 14 31.79 10.46 -15.03
N ASP A 15 32.72 11.09 -14.31
CA ASP A 15 33.31 12.37 -14.64
C ASP A 15 34.69 12.51 -13.96
N ASP A 16 35.58 13.22 -14.64
CA ASP A 16 36.95 13.42 -14.19
C ASP A 16 37.07 14.67 -13.30
N ASN A 17 36.08 15.57 -13.37
CA ASN A 17 36.08 16.85 -12.67
C ASN A 17 34.76 17.06 -11.91
N ILE A 18 34.62 16.44 -10.74
CA ILE A 18 33.47 16.67 -9.84
C ILE A 18 33.91 17.58 -8.70
N ASP A 19 33.21 18.71 -8.54
CA ASP A 19 33.44 19.63 -7.42
C ASP A 19 33.02 19.00 -6.09
N TYR A 20 33.74 19.35 -5.02
CA TYR A 20 33.51 18.83 -3.68
C TYR A 20 32.08 19.10 -3.16
N GLU A 21 31.52 20.27 -3.48
CA GLU A 21 30.18 20.68 -3.09
C GLU A 21 29.09 19.80 -3.72
N ILE A 22 29.28 19.38 -4.97
CA ILE A 22 28.37 18.46 -5.68
C ILE A 22 28.43 17.07 -5.06
N LYS A 23 29.63 16.64 -4.67
CA LYS A 23 29.81 15.36 -3.97
C LYS A 23 29.08 15.35 -2.64
N GLU A 24 29.11 16.46 -1.89
CA GLU A 24 28.40 16.60 -0.62
C GLU A 24 26.87 16.56 -0.82
N GLN A 25 26.36 17.28 -1.82
CA GLN A 25 24.92 17.26 -2.16
C GLN A 25 24.45 15.87 -2.63
N LEU A 26 25.25 15.15 -3.41
CA LEU A 26 24.97 13.76 -3.76
C LEU A 26 24.90 12.88 -2.51
N THR A 27 25.88 13.00 -1.61
CA THR A 27 25.88 12.19 -0.37
C THR A 27 24.70 12.52 0.56
N GLN A 28 24.08 13.69 0.44
CA GLN A 28 22.82 13.99 1.12
C GLN A 28 21.61 13.29 0.46
N LEU A 29 21.69 12.98 -0.84
CA LEU A 29 20.63 12.29 -1.59
C LEU A 29 20.67 10.76 -1.41
N HIS A 30 21.85 10.16 -1.34
CA HIS A 30 22.01 8.70 -1.28
C HIS A 30 23.31 8.27 -0.59
N ASP A 31 23.27 7.22 0.22
CA ASP A 31 24.45 6.78 1.01
C ASP A 31 25.49 6.01 0.15
N HIS A 32 25.03 5.31 -0.90
CA HIS A 32 25.88 4.53 -1.81
C HIS A 32 26.11 5.23 -3.15
N ILE A 33 27.18 6.01 -3.24
CA ILE A 33 27.61 6.73 -4.45
C ILE A 33 29.03 6.33 -4.83
N ILE A 34 29.23 6.04 -6.10
CA ILE A 34 30.54 5.72 -6.67
C ILE A 34 30.89 6.77 -7.73
N ILE A 35 32.00 7.46 -7.53
CA ILE A 35 32.54 8.39 -8.51
C ILE A 35 33.66 7.69 -9.27
N CYS A 36 33.54 7.64 -10.59
CA CYS A 36 34.55 7.06 -11.48
C CYS A 36 35.18 8.17 -12.31
N SER A 37 36.51 8.21 -12.35
CA SER A 37 37.29 9.14 -13.20
C SER A 37 38.07 8.41 -14.29
N ARG A 38 37.88 7.09 -14.41
CA ARG A 38 38.49 6.26 -15.45
C ARG A 38 37.47 5.24 -15.94
N LYS A 39 37.50 4.97 -17.24
CA LYS A 39 36.64 3.98 -17.88
C LYS A 39 36.76 2.58 -17.26
N GLU A 40 37.98 2.14 -16.94
CA GLU A 40 38.21 0.84 -16.32
C GLU A 40 37.56 0.72 -14.94
N GLN A 41 37.51 1.82 -14.16
CA GLN A 41 36.83 1.85 -12.87
C GLN A 41 35.32 1.73 -13.03
N LEU A 42 34.75 2.38 -14.06
CA LEU A 42 33.33 2.28 -14.37
C LEU A 42 32.94 0.84 -14.78
N LEU A 43 33.75 0.19 -15.63
CA LEU A 43 33.47 -1.18 -16.05
C LEU A 43 33.60 -2.16 -14.88
N ASN A 44 34.68 -2.06 -14.10
CA ASN A 44 34.87 -2.91 -12.92
C ASN A 44 33.76 -2.73 -11.88
N THR A 45 33.25 -1.51 -11.68
CA THR A 45 32.14 -1.28 -10.74
C THR A 45 30.86 -1.91 -11.25
N VAL A 46 30.51 -1.71 -12.52
CA VAL A 46 29.32 -2.35 -13.13
C VAL A 46 29.41 -3.88 -13.11
N ASP A 47 30.60 -4.44 -13.34
CA ASP A 47 30.81 -5.89 -13.38
C ASP A 47 30.78 -6.52 -11.98
N ASN A 48 31.43 -5.91 -10.99
CA ASN A 48 31.54 -6.44 -9.62
C ASN A 48 30.28 -6.28 -8.77
N ILE A 49 29.35 -5.40 -9.17
CA ILE A 49 28.09 -5.21 -8.45
C ILE A 49 27.12 -6.35 -8.80
N GLU A 50 26.83 -7.21 -7.83
CA GLU A 50 25.81 -8.26 -7.94
C GLU A 50 24.55 -7.84 -7.17
N ASN A 51 23.37 -7.96 -7.80
CA ASN A 51 22.04 -7.71 -7.21
C ASN A 51 21.57 -6.26 -7.02
N TYR A 52 22.32 -5.24 -7.47
CA TYR A 52 21.87 -3.83 -7.41
C TYR A 52 21.48 -3.28 -8.78
N LYS A 53 20.59 -2.28 -8.78
CA LYS A 53 20.33 -1.45 -9.97
C LYS A 53 21.20 -0.19 -9.95
N ILE A 54 21.80 0.11 -11.09
CA ILE A 54 22.71 1.25 -11.26
C ILE A 54 21.97 2.40 -11.94
N ILE A 55 22.00 3.58 -11.30
CA ILE A 55 21.68 4.86 -11.93
C ILE A 55 23.00 5.49 -12.36
N LEU A 56 23.19 5.68 -13.65
CA LEU A 56 24.43 6.16 -14.23
C LEU A 56 24.32 7.62 -14.66
N ILE A 57 25.18 8.48 -14.12
CA ILE A 57 25.33 9.88 -14.53
C ILE A 57 26.64 9.97 -15.32
N VAL A 58 26.58 10.50 -16.54
CA VAL A 58 27.73 10.58 -17.44
C VAL A 58 27.94 12.02 -17.89
N SER A 59 29.18 12.49 -17.79
CA SER A 59 29.59 13.77 -18.38
C SER A 59 29.40 13.75 -19.89
N GLY A 60 28.95 14.86 -20.48
CA GLY A 60 28.67 14.97 -21.92
C GLY A 60 29.79 14.41 -22.80
N GLN A 61 31.05 14.73 -22.49
CA GLN A 61 32.24 14.26 -23.21
C GLN A 61 32.35 12.73 -23.34
N TYR A 62 31.84 12.00 -22.35
CA TYR A 62 31.92 10.53 -22.29
C TYR A 62 30.63 9.82 -22.68
N SER A 63 29.55 10.56 -22.90
CA SER A 63 28.20 10.01 -23.14
C SER A 63 28.14 9.03 -24.31
N ARG A 64 28.72 9.38 -25.47
CA ARG A 64 28.70 8.55 -26.68
C ARG A 64 29.42 7.21 -26.48
N GLN A 65 30.62 7.25 -25.91
CA GLN A 65 31.42 6.04 -25.66
C GLN A 65 30.76 5.16 -24.59
N THR A 66 30.22 5.77 -23.53
CA THR A 66 29.60 5.05 -22.42
C THR A 66 28.31 4.37 -22.85
N LEU A 67 27.45 5.06 -23.61
CA LEU A 67 26.21 4.48 -24.12
C LEU A 67 26.47 3.33 -25.09
N GLN A 68 27.44 3.46 -26.00
CA GLN A 68 27.79 2.35 -26.91
C GLN A 68 28.16 1.06 -26.16
N LEU A 69 28.81 1.17 -25.01
CA LEU A 69 29.27 0.02 -24.23
C LEU A 69 28.21 -0.54 -23.28
N LEU A 70 27.41 0.34 -22.66
CA LEU A 70 26.60 0.00 -21.50
C LEU A 70 25.09 0.02 -21.75
N HIS A 71 24.62 0.46 -22.93
CA HIS A 71 23.18 0.56 -23.22
C HIS A 71 22.41 -0.75 -23.07
N SER A 72 23.04 -1.89 -23.38
CA SER A 72 22.42 -3.22 -23.29
C SER A 72 22.54 -3.86 -21.90
N ASN A 73 23.29 -3.28 -20.97
CA ASN A 73 23.57 -3.92 -19.67
C ASN A 73 22.33 -3.90 -18.77
N GLU A 74 21.85 -5.07 -18.34
CA GLU A 74 20.63 -5.24 -17.53
C GLU A 74 20.71 -4.64 -16.12
N LYS A 75 21.92 -4.47 -15.57
CA LYS A 75 22.15 -3.87 -14.24
C LYS A 75 21.89 -2.36 -14.23
N ILE A 76 22.07 -1.71 -15.38
CA ILE A 76 21.81 -0.27 -15.52
C ILE A 76 20.31 -0.08 -15.72
N ASP A 77 19.68 0.66 -14.81
CA ASP A 77 18.27 1.04 -14.95
C ASP A 77 18.14 2.28 -15.83
N SER A 78 18.89 3.33 -15.49
CA SER A 78 18.73 4.66 -16.08
C SER A 78 20.06 5.35 -16.29
N VAL A 79 20.16 6.06 -17.41
CA VAL A 79 21.33 6.86 -17.78
C VAL A 79 20.92 8.33 -17.93
N TYR A 80 21.69 9.21 -17.29
CA TYR A 80 21.54 10.65 -17.35
C TYR A 80 22.82 11.28 -17.88
N ILE A 81 22.69 12.24 -18.80
CA ILE A 81 23.84 13.00 -19.30
C ILE A 81 23.83 14.37 -18.66
N PHE A 82 24.95 14.76 -18.05
CA PHE A 82 25.17 16.11 -17.56
C PHE A 82 26.12 16.85 -18.52
N CYS A 83 25.66 17.97 -19.11
CA CYS A 83 26.45 18.76 -20.04
C CYS A 83 25.94 20.19 -20.16
N ILE A 84 26.87 21.15 -20.26
CA ILE A 84 26.59 22.58 -20.47
C ILE A 84 25.88 22.82 -21.82
N ILE A 85 26.27 22.10 -22.88
CA ILE A 85 25.76 22.31 -24.24
C ILE A 85 24.87 21.12 -24.65
N LYS A 86 23.59 21.20 -24.33
CA LYS A 86 22.60 20.15 -24.59
C LYS A 86 22.45 19.80 -26.07
N GLU A 87 22.58 20.77 -26.97
CA GLU A 87 22.35 20.66 -28.41
C GLU A 87 23.24 19.60 -29.08
N LEU A 88 24.47 19.42 -28.59
CA LEU A 88 25.45 18.48 -29.13
C LEU A 88 25.07 17.00 -28.96
N TYR A 89 24.15 16.70 -28.03
CA TYR A 89 23.79 15.33 -27.64
C TYR A 89 22.29 15.02 -27.82
N GLN A 90 21.51 15.95 -28.40
CA GLN A 90 20.07 15.73 -28.64
C GLN A 90 19.80 14.58 -29.63
N ASP A 91 20.74 14.30 -30.52
CA ASP A 91 20.74 13.15 -31.42
C ASP A 91 20.67 11.82 -30.66
N LEU A 92 21.37 11.71 -29.52
CA LEU A 92 21.40 10.50 -28.69
C LEU A 92 20.04 10.20 -28.06
N VAL A 93 19.31 11.23 -27.61
CA VAL A 93 17.97 11.07 -27.01
C VAL A 93 16.94 10.63 -28.04
N LYS A 94 17.09 11.07 -29.30
CA LYS A 94 16.19 10.67 -30.40
C LYS A 94 16.48 9.26 -30.93
N ASN A 95 17.65 8.70 -30.62
CA ASN A 95 18.02 7.36 -31.07
C ASN A 95 17.35 6.29 -30.19
N LYS A 96 16.42 5.54 -30.79
CA LYS A 96 15.69 4.44 -30.12
C LYS A 96 16.59 3.32 -29.57
N GLN A 97 17.84 3.22 -30.02
CA GLN A 97 18.81 2.24 -29.50
C GLN A 97 19.18 2.48 -28.04
N TYR A 98 19.06 3.72 -27.53
CA TYR A 98 19.41 4.08 -26.16
C TYR A 98 18.17 4.26 -25.29
N SER A 99 17.36 3.20 -25.16
CA SER A 99 16.09 3.24 -24.41
C SER A 99 16.23 3.62 -22.93
N LYS A 100 17.41 3.39 -22.34
CA LYS A 100 17.74 3.72 -20.94
C LYS A 100 18.22 5.15 -20.73
N LEU A 101 18.49 5.90 -21.80
CA LEU A 101 18.84 7.32 -21.71
C LEU A 101 17.58 8.14 -21.47
N ILE A 102 17.41 8.65 -20.24
CA ILE A 102 16.19 9.37 -19.86
C ILE A 102 16.24 10.81 -20.33
N ARG A 103 17.31 11.55 -20.00
CA ARG A 103 17.39 12.99 -20.28
C ARG A 103 18.82 13.53 -20.19
N ILE A 104 19.00 14.71 -20.79
CA ILE A 104 20.21 15.55 -20.69
C ILE A 104 19.90 16.76 -19.80
N PHE A 105 20.79 17.03 -18.85
CA PHE A 105 20.70 18.13 -17.89
C PHE A 105 21.83 19.13 -18.05
N VAL A 106 21.51 20.39 -17.76
CA VAL A 106 22.45 21.53 -17.75
C VAL A 106 22.63 22.05 -16.31
N GLU A 107 21.57 22.00 -15.51
CA GLU A 107 21.54 22.49 -14.12
C GLU A 107 21.49 21.31 -13.13
N TYR A 108 22.25 21.43 -12.03
CA TYR A 108 22.33 20.40 -10.99
C TYR A 108 21.01 20.23 -10.24
N ASP A 109 20.29 21.31 -9.95
CA ASP A 109 19.01 21.27 -9.21
C ASP A 109 17.95 20.43 -9.96
N GLU A 110 17.86 20.59 -11.28
CA GLU A 110 16.93 19.80 -12.11
C GLU A 110 17.33 18.33 -12.15
N LEU A 111 18.64 18.04 -12.23
CA LEU A 111 19.17 16.68 -12.19
C LEU A 111 18.83 16.00 -10.85
N PHE A 112 19.07 16.67 -9.72
CA PHE A 112 18.84 16.11 -8.39
C PHE A 112 17.35 15.87 -8.10
N GLN A 113 16.46 16.79 -8.48
CA GLN A 113 15.02 16.57 -8.34
C GLN A 113 14.53 15.35 -9.14
N ILE A 114 15.08 15.12 -10.34
CA ILE A 114 14.71 13.96 -11.16
C ILE A 114 15.36 12.68 -10.63
N LEU A 115 16.61 12.74 -10.17
CA LEU A 115 17.26 11.61 -9.51
C LEU A 115 16.46 11.19 -8.28
N GLU A 116 16.06 12.12 -7.42
CA GLU A 116 15.24 11.83 -6.24
C GLU A 116 13.90 11.18 -6.63
N LYS A 117 13.21 11.69 -7.65
CA LYS A 117 11.98 11.06 -8.18
C LYS A 117 12.24 9.66 -8.74
N ARG A 118 13.35 9.46 -9.45
CA ARG A 118 13.71 8.17 -10.05
C ARG A 118 14.09 7.16 -9.00
N ILE A 119 14.91 7.53 -8.02
CA ILE A 119 15.26 6.72 -6.86
C ILE A 119 13.99 6.32 -6.13
N ASN A 120 13.09 7.25 -5.84
CA ASN A 120 11.81 6.94 -5.21
C ASN A 120 10.93 6.00 -6.04
N SER A 121 10.92 6.13 -7.37
CA SER A 121 10.22 5.20 -8.27
C SER A 121 10.87 3.82 -8.30
N LEU A 122 12.20 3.76 -8.36
CA LEU A 122 12.96 2.51 -8.37
C LEU A 122 12.86 1.79 -7.05
N LEU A 123 12.93 2.50 -5.93
CA LEU A 123 12.65 1.94 -4.63
C LEU A 123 11.24 1.38 -4.59
N LYS A 124 10.23 2.05 -5.16
CA LYS A 124 8.87 1.48 -5.29
C LYS A 124 8.83 0.21 -6.15
N HIS A 125 9.67 0.10 -7.19
CA HIS A 125 9.76 -1.08 -8.08
C HIS A 125 10.77 -2.16 -7.63
N LEU A 126 11.67 -1.87 -6.70
CA LEU A 126 12.61 -2.82 -6.09
C LEU A 126 12.03 -3.34 -4.76
N SER A 127 11.25 -2.50 -4.09
CA SER A 127 10.34 -2.90 -3.00
C SER A 127 9.13 -3.69 -3.50
N THR A 128 8.98 -3.97 -4.80
CA THR A 128 8.19 -5.13 -5.25
C THR A 128 8.97 -6.43 -5.04
N PHE A 129 9.44 -6.62 -3.81
CA PHE A 129 9.26 -7.77 -2.93
C PHE A 129 9.74 -7.37 -1.52
N THR A 130 9.21 -6.26 -0.98
CA THR A 130 9.01 -6.15 0.46
C THR A 130 7.75 -6.93 0.80
N LEU A 131 7.87 -8.01 1.56
CA LEU A 131 6.72 -8.56 2.28
C LEU A 131 6.19 -7.48 3.25
N PHE A 132 5.02 -6.86 3.19
CA PHE A 132 3.94 -6.63 2.22
C PHE A 132 3.20 -5.39 2.75
N THR A 133 2.68 -4.52 1.88
CA THR A 133 1.57 -3.60 2.26
C THR A 133 0.25 -4.37 2.18
N GLN A 134 -0.78 -3.97 2.95
CA GLN A 134 -2.05 -4.72 3.11
C GLN A 134 -2.86 -5.00 1.82
N ASN A 135 -2.40 -4.57 0.64
CA ASN A 135 -3.12 -4.70 -0.63
C ASN A 135 -2.43 -5.58 -1.70
N ASP A 136 -1.25 -6.15 -1.44
CA ASP A 136 -0.68 -7.12 -2.39
C ASP A 136 -1.26 -8.51 -2.08
N LYS A 137 -2.18 -9.01 -2.92
CA LYS A 137 -2.41 -10.46 -3.00
C LYS A 137 -1.09 -11.10 -3.40
N SER A 138 -0.65 -12.09 -2.63
CA SER A 138 0.46 -12.98 -3.00
C SER A 138 0.36 -13.37 -4.47
N MET A 139 1.19 -12.78 -5.34
CA MET A 139 1.32 -13.17 -6.76
C MET A 139 2.04 -14.51 -6.94
N ARG A 140 2.29 -15.27 -5.85
CA ARG A 140 2.72 -16.66 -5.92
C ARG A 140 1.52 -17.55 -5.65
N ASN A 141 1.04 -18.22 -6.69
CA ASN A 141 0.11 -19.32 -6.55
C ASN A 141 0.88 -20.54 -6.02
N LEU A 142 0.88 -20.73 -4.69
CA LEU A 142 1.60 -21.80 -4.01
C LEU A 142 1.10 -23.21 -4.39
N GLU A 143 -0.08 -23.30 -5.02
CA GLU A 143 -0.58 -24.55 -5.60
C GLU A 143 0.21 -24.96 -6.87
N GLN A 144 0.83 -24.01 -7.57
CA GLN A 144 1.63 -24.24 -8.78
C GLN A 144 3.15 -24.36 -8.50
N GLU A 145 3.62 -23.86 -7.34
CA GLU A 145 5.00 -24.00 -6.84
C GLU A 145 5.07 -24.94 -5.62
N SER A 146 4.43 -26.11 -5.73
CA SER A 146 4.32 -27.08 -4.64
C SER A 146 5.67 -27.41 -3.99
N VAL A 147 6.76 -27.41 -4.77
CA VAL A 147 8.12 -27.74 -4.32
C VAL A 147 8.74 -26.65 -3.43
N HIS A 148 8.62 -25.37 -3.77
CA HIS A 148 9.18 -24.29 -2.95
C HIS A 148 8.38 -24.10 -1.66
N TYR A 149 7.04 -24.22 -1.74
CA TYR A 149 6.20 -24.24 -0.55
C TYR A 149 6.57 -25.40 0.38
N LEU A 150 6.67 -26.63 -0.16
CA LEU A 150 7.13 -27.79 0.61
C LEU A 150 8.53 -27.52 1.21
N TRP A 151 9.42 -26.93 0.43
CA TRP A 151 10.78 -26.63 0.85
C TRP A 151 10.81 -25.65 2.03
N TYR A 152 10.03 -24.56 2.00
CA TYR A 152 9.92 -23.64 3.12
C TYR A 152 9.27 -24.27 4.35
N GLN A 153 8.26 -25.13 4.16
CA GLN A 153 7.63 -25.88 5.25
C GLN A 153 8.63 -26.85 5.90
N LEU A 154 9.37 -27.61 5.09
CA LEU A 154 10.43 -28.51 5.54
C LEU A 154 11.60 -27.76 6.18
N LEU A 155 12.03 -26.62 5.63
CA LEU A 155 13.06 -25.77 6.21
C LEU A 155 12.62 -25.24 7.57
N ARG A 156 11.38 -24.75 7.68
CA ARG A 156 10.84 -24.29 8.96
C ARG A 156 10.81 -25.43 9.97
N ASP A 157 10.26 -26.58 9.60
CA ASP A 157 10.10 -27.72 10.51
C ASP A 157 11.46 -28.31 10.92
N THR A 158 12.43 -28.34 10.00
CA THR A 158 13.81 -28.73 10.34
C THR A 158 14.47 -27.73 11.28
N LEU A 159 14.34 -26.42 11.03
CA LEU A 159 14.90 -25.39 11.91
C LEU A 159 14.27 -25.43 13.32
N ILE A 160 12.95 -25.62 13.43
CA ILE A 160 12.23 -25.74 14.70
C ILE A 160 12.68 -26.98 15.49
N ASN A 161 12.91 -28.10 14.80
CA ASN A 161 13.30 -29.36 15.44
C ASN A 161 14.83 -29.50 15.64
N MET A 162 15.64 -28.55 15.15
CA MET A 162 17.08 -28.55 15.37
C MET A 162 17.41 -28.17 16.82
N GLN A 163 18.38 -28.87 17.39
CA GLN A 163 18.91 -28.53 18.71
C GLN A 163 19.69 -27.21 18.63
N THR A 164 19.38 -26.28 19.54
CA THR A 164 19.86 -24.89 19.53
C THR A 164 21.10 -24.67 20.40
N TYR A 165 21.96 -25.69 20.58
CA TYR A 165 23.24 -25.52 21.26
C TYR A 165 24.10 -24.50 20.48
N ASP A 166 24.60 -23.46 21.17
CA ASP A 166 25.40 -22.34 20.66
C ASP A 166 24.82 -21.45 19.55
N SER A 167 23.63 -21.78 19.04
CA SER A 167 22.92 -21.03 17.98
C SER A 167 22.70 -19.55 18.28
N LYS A 168 22.56 -19.19 19.56
CA LYS A 168 22.46 -17.80 20.02
C LYS A 168 23.75 -17.03 19.74
N GLN A 169 24.90 -17.64 20.02
CA GLN A 169 26.21 -17.02 19.85
C GLN A 169 26.56 -16.92 18.36
N GLU A 170 26.28 -17.95 17.57
CA GLU A 170 26.47 -17.92 16.12
C GLU A 170 25.67 -16.81 15.43
N MET A 171 24.42 -16.60 15.87
CA MET A 171 23.60 -15.49 15.40
C MET A 171 24.26 -14.15 15.74
N ILE A 172 24.72 -13.98 16.98
CA ILE A 172 25.39 -12.76 17.45
C ILE A 172 26.64 -12.49 16.61
N ASP A 173 27.50 -13.49 16.41
CA ASP A 173 28.74 -13.36 15.67
C ASP A 173 28.45 -12.98 14.20
N TYR A 174 27.46 -13.61 13.58
CA TYR A 174 27.00 -13.26 12.23
C TYR A 174 26.50 -11.81 12.15
N CYS A 175 25.74 -11.37 13.15
CA CYS A 175 25.23 -10.01 13.25
C CYS A 175 26.35 -8.97 13.48
N GLN A 176 27.38 -9.32 14.25
CA GLN A 176 28.51 -8.45 14.58
C GLN A 176 29.47 -8.24 13.41
N VAL A 177 29.68 -9.26 12.56
CA VAL A 177 30.50 -9.12 11.35
C VAL A 177 29.91 -8.10 10.38
N TYR A 178 28.58 -7.98 10.35
CA TYR A 178 27.88 -7.08 9.44
C TYR A 178 27.80 -5.63 9.93
N TYR A 179 27.85 -5.40 11.24
CA TYR A 179 27.78 -4.06 11.84
C TYR A 179 29.06 -3.78 12.62
N HIS A 180 29.95 -2.95 12.06
CA HIS A 180 31.16 -2.51 12.73
C HIS A 180 30.87 -2.00 14.16
N ALA A 181 31.47 -2.68 15.16
CA ALA A 181 31.67 -2.39 16.59
C ALA A 181 30.58 -1.68 17.44
N ASP A 182 29.95 -0.59 16.98
CA ASP A 182 29.14 0.31 17.82
C ASP A 182 27.74 -0.25 18.19
N ILE A 183 27.30 -1.35 17.56
CA ILE A 183 25.98 -1.99 17.81
C ILE A 183 26.09 -3.24 18.71
N ALA A 184 27.30 -3.68 19.07
CA ALA A 184 27.49 -4.83 19.95
C ALA A 184 26.85 -4.63 21.35
N ILE A 185 26.77 -3.38 21.82
CA ILE A 185 26.18 -3.01 23.11
C ILE A 185 24.64 -3.09 23.08
N SER A 186 24.00 -2.85 21.93
CA SER A 186 22.54 -2.96 21.76
C SER A 186 22.07 -4.40 21.56
N ILE A 187 22.92 -5.27 21.00
CA ILE A 187 22.64 -6.72 20.86
C ILE A 187 22.45 -7.38 22.23
N ASN A 188 23.30 -7.06 23.23
CA ASN A 188 23.18 -7.63 24.57
C ASN A 188 22.02 -7.06 25.39
N ARG A 189 21.59 -5.81 25.16
CA ARG A 189 20.48 -5.18 25.89
C ARG A 189 19.08 -5.59 25.38
N LEU A 190 18.94 -5.83 24.08
CA LEU A 190 17.67 -6.28 23.49
C LEU A 190 17.34 -7.75 23.80
N MET A 191 18.34 -8.53 24.22
CA MET A 191 18.23 -9.96 24.55
C MET A 191 17.67 -10.25 25.95
N LEU A 192 17.35 -9.21 26.73
CA LEU A 192 16.74 -9.33 28.06
C LEU A 192 15.20 -9.27 28.04
N PHE A 193 14.60 -8.89 26.91
CA PHE A 193 13.16 -8.78 26.79
C PHE A 193 12.67 -9.78 25.74
N ASP A 194 11.72 -10.63 26.16
CA ASP A 194 10.91 -11.49 25.29
C ASP A 194 10.02 -10.68 24.31
N ASP A 195 10.15 -9.35 24.28
CA ASP A 195 9.46 -8.46 23.36
C ASP A 195 10.15 -8.42 21.99
N ILE A 196 9.71 -9.34 21.14
CA ILE A 196 10.04 -9.38 19.72
C ILE A 196 9.31 -8.22 19.02
N GLN A 197 9.86 -7.00 19.11
CA GLN A 197 9.35 -5.87 18.34
C GLN A 197 9.73 -6.02 16.85
N LYS A 198 8.81 -5.64 15.94
CA LYS A 198 8.99 -5.63 14.46
C LYS A 198 10.24 -4.91 13.95
N ASN A 199 10.87 -4.09 14.79
CA ASN A 199 12.09 -3.36 14.49
C ASN A 199 13.37 -4.07 14.98
N ALA A 200 13.25 -5.31 15.44
CA ALA A 200 14.38 -6.11 15.86
C ALA A 200 15.32 -6.35 14.67
N PHE A 201 16.57 -6.00 14.88
CA PHE A 201 17.67 -6.13 13.92
C PHE A 201 17.72 -7.48 13.17
N PRO A 202 17.46 -8.66 13.78
CA PRO A 202 17.51 -9.95 13.08
C PRO A 202 16.45 -10.07 11.98
N PHE A 203 15.34 -9.33 12.07
CA PHE A 203 14.26 -9.38 11.08
C PHE A 203 14.72 -8.93 9.69
N LYS A 204 15.66 -7.99 9.61
CA LYS A 204 16.24 -7.52 8.34
C LYS A 204 17.04 -8.62 7.64
N PHE A 205 17.88 -9.31 8.39
CA PHE A 205 18.72 -10.40 7.88
C PHE A 205 17.92 -11.59 7.40
N ILE A 206 16.86 -11.95 8.14
CA ILE A 206 15.98 -13.05 7.75
C ILE A 206 15.30 -12.75 6.43
N ASN A 207 14.76 -11.53 6.26
CA ASN A 207 14.12 -11.14 5.00
C ASN A 207 15.10 -11.10 3.83
N GLN A 208 16.33 -10.65 4.04
CA GLN A 208 17.37 -10.71 3.01
C GLN A 208 17.69 -12.16 2.66
N ALA A 209 17.94 -13.01 3.65
CA ALA A 209 18.29 -14.41 3.46
C ALA A 209 17.17 -15.24 2.80
N LEU A 210 15.90 -14.93 3.09
CA LEU A 210 14.75 -15.55 2.41
C LEU A 210 14.63 -15.10 0.95
N ARG A 211 14.89 -13.81 0.66
CA ARG A 211 14.85 -13.27 -0.71
C ARG A 211 15.98 -13.82 -1.59
N THR A 212 17.16 -14.02 -1.01
CA THR A 212 18.35 -14.53 -1.72
C THR A 212 18.52 -16.04 -1.60
N GLU A 213 17.56 -16.73 -0.97
CA GLU A 213 17.63 -18.17 -0.66
C GLU A 213 18.95 -18.60 0.00
N ASN A 214 19.53 -17.71 0.81
CA ASN A 214 20.80 -17.94 1.50
C ASN A 214 20.57 -18.81 2.74
N ILE A 215 20.68 -20.13 2.54
CA ILE A 215 20.45 -21.15 3.56
C ILE A 215 21.43 -20.98 4.74
N ASP A 216 22.70 -20.65 4.48
CA ASP A 216 23.71 -20.47 5.53
C ASP A 216 23.37 -19.29 6.45
N ALA A 217 22.83 -18.21 5.90
CA ALA A 217 22.35 -17.07 6.67
C ALA A 217 21.10 -17.45 7.51
N LEU A 218 20.14 -18.18 6.92
CA LEU A 218 18.96 -18.67 7.66
C LEU A 218 19.35 -19.61 8.80
N TYR A 219 20.34 -20.47 8.58
CA TYR A 219 20.88 -21.36 9.61
C TYR A 219 21.55 -20.58 10.74
N LYS A 220 22.36 -19.56 10.45
CA LYS A 220 22.99 -18.70 11.47
C LYS A 220 21.96 -17.89 12.26
N LEU A 221 20.82 -17.57 11.66
CA LEU A 221 19.71 -16.84 12.29
C LEU A 221 18.68 -17.75 12.98
N ARG A 222 18.91 -19.08 13.01
CA ARG A 222 17.95 -20.08 13.49
C ARG A 222 17.43 -19.82 14.91
N TYR A 223 18.28 -19.33 15.81
CA TYR A 223 17.89 -19.04 17.19
C TYR A 223 16.70 -18.07 17.26
N PHE A 224 16.73 -16.99 16.46
CA PHE A 224 15.65 -16.02 16.40
C PHE A 224 14.40 -16.61 15.73
N ILE A 225 14.58 -17.34 14.63
CA ILE A 225 13.46 -17.94 13.88
C ILE A 225 12.68 -18.91 14.78
N VAL A 226 13.39 -19.79 15.49
CA VAL A 226 12.78 -20.77 16.41
C VAL A 226 12.05 -20.05 17.55
N ASN A 227 12.71 -19.11 18.23
CA ASN A 227 12.10 -18.40 19.36
C ASN A 227 10.86 -17.59 18.94
N PHE A 228 10.89 -16.97 17.76
CA PHE A 228 9.75 -16.27 17.20
C PHE A 228 8.58 -17.21 16.92
N CYS A 229 8.83 -18.35 16.28
CA CYS A 229 7.80 -19.36 16.02
C CYS A 229 7.21 -19.94 17.31
N THR A 230 8.03 -20.24 18.32
CA THR A 230 7.55 -20.74 19.61
C THR A 230 6.75 -19.70 20.38
N SER A 231 7.16 -18.42 20.32
CA SER A 231 6.44 -17.32 20.97
C SER A 231 5.08 -17.08 20.33
N LEU A 232 4.99 -17.12 19.00
CA LEU A 232 3.72 -17.04 18.29
C LEU A 232 2.80 -18.21 18.64
N LYS A 233 3.36 -19.43 18.72
CA LYS A 233 2.60 -20.61 19.11
C LYS A 233 2.09 -20.52 20.54
N ARG A 234 2.92 -20.06 21.49
CA ARG A 234 2.52 -19.84 22.87
C ARG A 234 1.38 -18.82 22.98
N ILE A 235 1.47 -17.69 22.28
CA ILE A 235 0.40 -16.69 22.26
C ILE A 235 -0.88 -17.28 21.65
N PHE A 236 -0.75 -18.12 20.62
CA PHE A 236 -1.90 -18.81 20.02
C PHE A 236 -2.56 -19.77 21.01
N ASP A 237 -1.78 -20.61 21.68
CA ASP A 237 -2.27 -21.60 22.65
C ASP A 237 -2.90 -20.90 23.87
N GLU A 238 -2.28 -19.84 24.40
CA GLU A 238 -2.82 -19.00 25.50
C GLU A 238 -4.14 -18.32 25.12
N ASN A 239 -4.31 -17.93 23.85
CA ASN A 239 -5.58 -17.38 23.37
C ASN A 239 -6.64 -18.48 23.15
N LEU A 240 -6.25 -19.72 22.89
CA LEU A 240 -7.19 -20.83 22.71
C LEU A 240 -7.82 -21.28 24.03
N GLU A 241 -7.02 -21.34 25.11
CA GLU A 241 -7.47 -21.72 26.46
C GLU A 241 -8.48 -20.72 27.07
N LEU A 242 -8.52 -19.47 26.60
CA LEU A 242 -9.47 -18.45 27.03
C LEU A 242 -10.88 -18.60 26.41
N TYR A 243 -11.05 -19.47 25.41
CA TYR A 243 -12.30 -19.61 24.63
C TYR A 243 -12.84 -21.04 24.59
N GLU A 244 -12.61 -21.85 25.62
CA GLU A 244 -13.04 -23.26 25.67
C GLU A 244 -14.56 -23.51 25.46
N ASP A 245 -15.43 -22.49 25.56
CA ASP A 245 -16.88 -22.67 25.46
C ASP A 245 -17.56 -22.18 24.15
N VAL A 246 -16.83 -21.69 23.14
CA VAL A 246 -17.47 -21.30 21.87
C VAL A 246 -16.69 -21.82 20.67
N PHE A 247 -17.13 -22.97 20.16
CA PHE A 247 -16.71 -23.52 18.88
C PHE A 247 -17.10 -22.57 17.74
N ASP A 248 -16.12 -21.87 17.19
CA ASP A 248 -16.16 -21.37 15.80
C ASP A 248 -14.91 -21.94 15.10
N PRO A 249 -15.05 -22.76 14.04
CA PRO A 249 -13.92 -23.48 13.43
C PRO A 249 -12.96 -22.58 12.63
N PHE A 250 -13.14 -21.26 12.64
CA PHE A 250 -12.34 -20.32 11.87
C PHE A 250 -11.65 -19.30 12.77
N LEU A 251 -10.32 -19.38 12.81
CA LEU A 251 -9.45 -18.34 13.38
C LEU A 251 -9.34 -17.18 12.39
N ILE A 252 -10.05 -16.08 12.65
CA ILE A 252 -9.89 -14.83 11.90
C ILE A 252 -8.81 -13.98 12.58
N VAL A 253 -7.64 -13.84 11.94
CA VAL A 253 -6.54 -13.01 12.46
C VAL A 253 -6.47 -11.68 11.70
N TYR A 254 -6.76 -10.58 12.38
CA TYR A 254 -6.52 -9.23 11.85
C TYR A 254 -5.14 -8.75 12.27
N ARG A 255 -4.33 -8.24 11.32
CA ARG A 255 -3.04 -7.61 11.62
C ARG A 255 -3.24 -6.18 12.15
N GLY A 256 -3.74 -6.05 13.38
CA GLY A 256 -3.82 -4.78 14.11
C GLY A 256 -2.53 -4.51 14.89
N LEU A 257 -2.03 -3.27 14.90
CA LEU A 257 -1.08 -2.81 15.91
C LEU A 257 -1.89 -2.29 17.09
N THR A 258 -1.77 -2.93 18.25
CA THR A 258 -2.35 -2.44 19.49
C THR A 258 -1.54 -1.24 19.98
N LEU A 259 -2.19 -0.07 20.07
CA LEU A 259 -1.60 1.12 20.68
C LEU A 259 -2.07 1.19 22.14
N SER A 260 -1.16 1.34 23.08
CA SER A 260 -1.53 1.58 24.48
C SER A 260 -2.26 2.92 24.61
N ASN A 261 -3.15 3.03 25.60
CA ASN A 261 -3.85 4.29 25.89
C ASN A 261 -2.85 5.44 26.15
N GLU A 262 -1.70 5.16 26.77
CA GLU A 262 -0.64 6.15 26.97
C GLU A 262 -0.03 6.65 25.65
N ASN A 263 0.24 5.76 24.70
CA ASN A 263 0.78 6.14 23.39
C ASN A 263 -0.24 6.95 22.58
N ILE A 264 -1.54 6.66 22.74
CA ILE A 264 -2.62 7.45 22.14
C ILE A 264 -2.61 8.87 22.72
N GLU A 265 -2.53 9.00 24.05
CA GLU A 265 -2.49 10.32 24.70
C GLU A 265 -1.22 11.11 24.33
N GLN A 266 -0.06 10.46 24.23
CA GLN A 266 1.17 11.10 23.75
C GLN A 266 1.06 11.56 22.29
N LEU A 267 0.43 10.76 21.42
CA LEU A 267 0.14 11.14 20.03
C LEU A 267 -0.79 12.36 19.99
N LYS A 268 -1.85 12.38 20.79
CA LYS A 268 -2.78 13.52 20.90
C LYS A 268 -2.07 14.81 21.32
N GLN A 269 -1.04 14.71 22.16
CA GLN A 269 -0.26 15.85 22.66
C GLN A 269 0.87 16.29 21.71
N SER A 270 1.19 15.50 20.69
CA SER A 270 2.28 15.80 19.76
C SER A 270 2.00 17.04 18.90
N VAL A 271 3.05 17.78 18.54
CA VAL A 271 2.96 18.98 17.67
C VAL A 271 2.35 18.62 16.32
N VAL A 272 2.63 17.41 15.81
CA VAL A 272 2.09 16.89 14.55
C VAL A 272 0.56 16.74 14.64
N TYR A 273 0.02 16.39 15.81
CA TYR A 273 -1.41 16.25 16.06
C TYR A 273 -2.15 17.58 16.19
N LYS A 274 -1.43 18.71 16.30
CA LYS A 274 -2.06 20.03 16.25
C LYS A 274 -2.58 20.36 14.84
N HIS A 275 -1.97 19.78 13.81
CA HIS A 275 -2.46 19.93 12.44
C HIS A 275 -3.77 19.17 12.24
N TYR A 276 -4.77 19.86 11.69
CA TYR A 276 -6.08 19.30 11.39
C TYR A 276 -6.00 18.01 10.54
N SER A 277 -5.12 17.98 9.54
CA SER A 277 -4.89 16.80 8.69
C SER A 277 -4.52 15.55 9.48
N THR A 278 -3.68 15.69 10.50
CA THR A 278 -3.29 14.58 11.40
C THR A 278 -4.47 14.12 12.25
N LYS A 279 -5.29 15.06 12.74
CA LYS A 279 -6.47 14.75 13.54
C LYS A 279 -7.50 13.94 12.74
N ILE A 280 -7.78 14.36 11.51
CA ILE A 280 -8.65 13.61 10.59
C ILE A 280 -8.08 12.24 10.26
N LEU A 281 -6.77 12.15 10.01
CA LEU A 281 -6.13 10.87 9.72
C LEU A 281 -6.26 9.89 10.90
N PHE A 282 -6.10 10.38 12.13
CA PHE A 282 -6.28 9.58 13.34
C PHE A 282 -7.72 9.09 13.49
N GLY A 283 -8.71 9.98 13.32
CA GLY A 283 -10.12 9.57 13.35
C GLY A 283 -10.44 8.56 12.24
N LYS A 284 -9.89 8.73 11.03
CA LYS A 284 -10.01 7.76 9.93
C LYS A 284 -9.40 6.41 10.29
N PHE A 285 -8.25 6.40 10.95
CA PHE A 285 -7.63 5.17 11.45
C PHE A 285 -8.56 4.42 12.43
N LEU A 286 -9.21 5.12 13.36
CA LEU A 286 -10.20 4.52 14.26
C LEU A 286 -11.39 3.90 13.50
N LEU A 287 -11.86 4.53 12.42
CA LEU A 287 -12.91 3.97 11.56
C LEU A 287 -12.45 2.70 10.85
N THR A 288 -11.26 2.71 10.24
CA THR A 288 -10.74 1.55 9.51
C THR A 288 -10.40 0.36 10.40
N THR A 289 -10.18 0.59 11.70
CA THR A 289 -9.93 -0.47 12.69
C THR A 289 -11.21 -1.03 13.32
N GLY A 290 -12.39 -0.56 12.90
CA GLY A 290 -13.68 -1.00 13.42
C GLY A 290 -14.03 -0.44 14.80
N HIS A 291 -13.20 0.43 15.38
CA HIS A 291 -13.47 1.09 16.66
C HIS A 291 -14.42 2.29 16.49
N PHE A 292 -15.60 2.05 15.90
CA PHE A 292 -16.53 3.09 15.49
C PHE A 292 -16.99 3.99 16.64
N HIS A 293 -17.29 3.43 17.83
CA HIS A 293 -17.69 4.23 18.99
C HIS A 293 -16.61 5.22 19.44
N ARG A 294 -15.33 4.79 19.45
CA ARG A 294 -14.21 5.68 19.77
C ARG A 294 -13.98 6.73 18.68
N ALA A 295 -14.18 6.36 17.43
CA ALA A 295 -14.11 7.31 16.31
C ALA A 295 -15.19 8.39 16.43
N ILE A 296 -16.43 8.00 16.76
CA ILE A 296 -17.55 8.91 16.99
C ILE A 296 -17.22 9.89 18.12
N GLU A 297 -16.88 9.39 19.31
CA GLU A 297 -16.52 10.22 20.46
C GLU A 297 -15.37 11.19 20.11
N TYR A 298 -14.37 10.69 19.38
CA TYR A 298 -13.24 11.51 18.95
C TYR A 298 -13.66 12.65 18.02
N PHE A 299 -14.46 12.36 16.98
CA PHE A 299 -14.91 13.35 16.01
C PHE A 299 -15.90 14.35 16.64
N GLU A 300 -16.77 13.93 17.54
CA GLU A 300 -17.67 14.82 18.28
C GLU A 300 -16.92 15.78 19.18
N ASN A 301 -15.89 15.30 19.89
CA ASN A 301 -15.00 16.16 20.65
C ASN A 301 -14.27 17.16 19.74
N LEU A 302 -13.88 16.73 18.54
CA LEU A 302 -13.22 17.61 17.58
C LEU A 302 -14.14 18.72 17.07
N LEU A 303 -15.43 18.44 16.90
CA LEU A 303 -16.45 19.44 16.55
C LEU A 303 -16.62 20.56 17.60
N GLN A 304 -16.24 20.32 18.85
CA GLN A 304 -16.25 21.34 19.90
C GLN A 304 -15.08 22.33 19.78
N THR A 305 -14.13 22.08 18.89
CA THR A 305 -12.99 22.97 18.65
C THR A 305 -13.28 23.99 17.56
N THR A 306 -12.45 25.03 17.45
CA THR A 306 -12.56 26.01 16.36
C THR A 306 -12.17 25.37 15.04
N LEU A 307 -13.16 25.23 14.15
CA LEU A 307 -13.01 24.60 12.83
C LEU A 307 -13.58 25.50 11.75
N THR A 308 -12.92 25.50 10.59
CA THR A 308 -13.45 26.05 9.34
C THR A 308 -14.61 25.19 8.81
N ASP A 309 -15.41 25.75 7.89
CA ASP A 309 -16.56 25.03 7.32
C ASP A 309 -16.13 23.78 6.52
N ILE A 310 -15.00 23.85 5.81
CA ILE A 310 -14.40 22.70 5.12
C ILE A 310 -14.00 21.62 6.13
N GLU A 311 -13.47 22.02 7.28
CA GLU A 311 -13.06 21.09 8.32
C GLU A 311 -14.27 20.41 8.97
N ARG A 312 -15.36 21.15 9.22
CA ARG A 312 -16.64 20.61 9.71
C ARG A 312 -17.25 19.64 8.71
N TYR A 313 -17.27 20.02 7.44
CA TYR A 313 -17.78 19.17 6.36
C TYR A 313 -17.14 17.79 6.37
N ASN A 314 -15.80 17.74 6.39
CA ASN A 314 -15.07 16.46 6.42
C ASN A 314 -15.39 15.63 7.68
N ILE A 315 -15.56 16.27 8.83
CA ILE A 315 -15.92 15.57 10.07
C ILE A 315 -17.33 15.01 10.00
N TYR A 316 -18.29 15.78 9.48
CA TYR A 316 -19.67 15.30 9.33
C TYR A 316 -19.75 14.10 8.38
N VAL A 317 -18.99 14.10 7.28
CA VAL A 317 -18.86 12.92 6.41
C VAL A 317 -18.32 11.71 7.19
N LYS A 318 -17.29 11.90 8.03
CA LYS A 318 -16.72 10.79 8.81
C LYS A 318 -17.65 10.30 9.92
N LEU A 319 -18.42 11.20 10.54
CA LEU A 319 -19.43 10.85 11.54
C LEU A 319 -20.61 10.12 10.93
N SER A 320 -21.08 10.51 9.75
CA SER A 320 -22.15 9.79 9.07
C SER A 320 -21.74 8.35 8.74
N ASP A 321 -20.52 8.14 8.22
CA ASP A 321 -19.93 6.82 7.99
C ASP A 321 -19.90 5.96 9.27
N ALA A 322 -19.46 6.57 10.38
CA ALA A 322 -19.30 5.90 11.66
C ALA A 322 -20.65 5.51 12.28
N TYR A 323 -21.62 6.43 12.25
CA TYR A 323 -22.97 6.20 12.75
C TYR A 323 -23.72 5.17 11.89
N ASN A 324 -23.51 5.17 10.57
CA ASN A 324 -24.04 4.14 9.68
C ASN A 324 -23.46 2.76 10.03
N SER A 325 -22.14 2.67 10.24
CA SER A 325 -21.46 1.43 10.62
C SER A 325 -21.91 0.88 11.97
N THR A 326 -22.37 1.74 12.89
CA THR A 326 -22.97 1.34 14.18
C THR A 326 -24.48 1.16 14.13
N ARG A 327 -25.09 1.18 12.93
CA ARG A 327 -26.54 1.06 12.68
C ARG A 327 -27.41 2.16 13.31
N GLN A 328 -26.80 3.28 13.68
CA GLN A 328 -27.48 4.46 14.20
C GLN A 328 -27.92 5.38 13.06
N TYR A 329 -28.80 4.86 12.20
CA TYR A 329 -29.11 5.47 10.91
C TYR A 329 -29.70 6.90 11.00
N ASN A 330 -30.46 7.22 12.05
CA ASN A 330 -31.02 8.56 12.23
C ASN A 330 -29.93 9.61 12.50
N LEU A 331 -28.91 9.25 13.30
CA LEU A 331 -27.77 10.14 13.56
C LEU A 331 -26.91 10.28 12.30
N ALA A 332 -26.68 9.16 11.59
CA ALA A 332 -25.98 9.21 10.31
C ALA A 332 -26.68 10.13 9.32
N LEU A 333 -28.01 10.04 9.22
CA LEU A 333 -28.84 10.88 8.35
C LEU A 333 -28.71 12.36 8.71
N ASN A 334 -28.76 12.71 9.99
CA ASN A 334 -28.57 14.08 10.45
C ASN A 334 -27.22 14.65 9.99
N TYR A 335 -26.13 13.89 10.13
CA TYR A 335 -24.81 14.35 9.67
C TYR A 335 -24.71 14.48 8.15
N VAL A 336 -25.34 13.59 7.37
CA VAL A 336 -25.41 13.76 5.91
C VAL A 336 -26.19 15.02 5.54
N LEU A 337 -27.32 15.30 6.21
CA LEU A 337 -28.07 16.54 5.97
C LEU A 337 -27.25 17.79 6.32
N MET A 338 -26.48 17.75 7.41
CA MET A 338 -25.54 18.83 7.75
C MET A 338 -24.43 19.00 6.70
N THR A 339 -23.92 17.92 6.10
CA THR A 339 -22.96 18.03 4.99
C THR A 339 -23.57 18.71 3.77
N THR A 340 -24.81 18.34 3.41
CA THR A 340 -25.49 18.95 2.28
C THR A 340 -25.78 20.43 2.50
N ASP A 341 -26.16 20.81 3.73
CA ASP A 341 -26.40 22.22 4.08
C ASP A 341 -25.11 23.04 3.95
N LEU A 342 -23.99 22.56 4.51
CA LEU A 342 -22.69 23.22 4.38
C LEU A 342 -22.24 23.37 2.92
N GLU A 343 -22.45 22.36 2.07
CA GLU A 343 -22.10 22.49 0.64
C GLU A 343 -22.87 23.59 -0.06
N THR A 344 -24.17 23.74 0.23
CA THR A 344 -24.97 24.83 -0.37
C THR A 344 -24.44 26.21 0.02
N THR A 345 -23.84 26.33 1.22
CA THR A 345 -23.19 27.56 1.67
C THR A 345 -21.79 27.77 1.06
N LEU A 346 -21.02 26.71 0.87
CA LEU A 346 -19.61 26.76 0.43
C LEU A 346 -19.45 26.98 -1.07
N PHE A 347 -20.37 26.44 -1.89
CA PHE A 347 -20.17 26.35 -3.34
C PHE A 347 -21.12 27.22 -4.17
N SER A 348 -21.88 28.12 -3.52
CA SER A 348 -22.67 29.20 -4.12
C SER A 348 -23.34 28.86 -5.47
N GLN A 349 -24.18 27.83 -5.52
CA GLN A 349 -25.37 27.69 -6.38
C GLN A 349 -26.00 26.31 -6.18
N SER A 350 -27.26 26.21 -6.60
CA SER A 350 -28.24 25.12 -6.52
C SER A 350 -27.84 23.74 -7.08
N TRP A 351 -26.56 23.38 -7.03
CA TRP A 351 -26.05 22.08 -7.40
C TRP A 351 -25.84 21.26 -6.13
N ILE A 352 -26.77 20.36 -5.83
CA ILE A 352 -26.57 19.37 -4.78
C ILE A 352 -25.54 18.39 -5.31
N CYS A 353 -24.44 18.20 -4.58
CA CYS A 353 -23.42 17.24 -4.95
C CYS A 353 -24.06 15.84 -5.09
N PRO A 354 -24.01 15.21 -6.27
CA PRO A 354 -24.61 13.88 -6.51
C PRO A 354 -24.10 12.82 -5.52
N TYR A 355 -22.85 12.97 -5.09
CA TYR A 355 -22.18 12.10 -4.14
C TYR A 355 -22.75 12.17 -2.71
N ASN A 356 -23.56 13.17 -2.38
CA ASN A 356 -24.27 13.26 -1.09
C ASN A 356 -25.69 12.69 -1.12
N LEU A 357 -26.31 12.63 -2.30
CA LEU A 357 -27.63 12.01 -2.48
C LEU A 357 -27.55 10.48 -2.33
N MET A 358 -26.44 9.88 -2.78
CA MET A 358 -26.20 8.44 -2.66
C MET A 358 -26.20 7.93 -1.19
N PRO A 359 -25.45 8.55 -0.25
CA PRO A 359 -25.54 8.21 1.18
C PRO A 359 -26.94 8.34 1.77
N LEU A 360 -27.72 9.36 1.38
CA LEU A 360 -29.10 9.51 1.85
C LEU A 360 -29.95 8.31 1.40
N GLY A 361 -29.88 7.95 0.12
CA GLY A 361 -30.59 6.78 -0.41
C GLY A 361 -30.20 5.49 0.33
N GLN A 362 -28.91 5.30 0.59
CA GLN A 362 -28.39 4.14 1.32
C GLN A 362 -28.94 4.09 2.75
N LEU A 363 -28.94 5.21 3.47
CA LEU A 363 -29.45 5.26 4.83
C LEU A 363 -30.95 4.96 4.90
N TYR A 364 -31.75 5.48 3.96
CA TYR A 364 -33.17 5.13 3.88
C TYR A 364 -33.39 3.64 3.53
N GLN A 365 -32.57 3.07 2.63
CA GLN A 365 -32.62 1.65 2.32
C GLN A 365 -32.30 0.79 3.54
N GLN A 366 -31.29 1.16 4.34
CA GLN A 366 -30.94 0.47 5.60
C GLN A 366 -32.06 0.55 6.66
N GLN A 367 -32.93 1.56 6.57
CA GLN A 367 -34.14 1.69 7.37
C GLN A 367 -35.36 0.96 6.77
N ASN A 368 -35.19 0.21 5.68
CA ASN A 368 -36.26 -0.38 4.86
C ASN A 368 -37.26 0.62 4.30
N ASN A 369 -36.89 1.90 4.21
CA ASN A 369 -37.70 2.95 3.63
C ASN A 369 -37.39 3.08 2.12
N PHE A 370 -37.83 2.09 1.36
CA PHE A 370 -37.47 1.92 -0.04
C PHE A 370 -37.95 3.06 -0.95
N ASP A 371 -39.11 3.65 -0.67
CA ASP A 371 -39.65 4.75 -1.49
C ASP A 371 -38.76 5.99 -1.43
N TYR A 372 -38.31 6.37 -0.24
CA TYR A 372 -37.37 7.49 -0.09
C TYR A 372 -36.00 7.12 -0.64
N ALA A 373 -35.53 5.89 -0.46
CA ALA A 373 -34.27 5.44 -1.02
C ALA A 373 -34.23 5.59 -2.55
N LEU A 374 -35.28 5.09 -3.23
CA LEU A 374 -35.46 5.23 -4.68
C LEU A 374 -35.48 6.71 -5.10
N GLN A 375 -36.25 7.56 -4.42
CA GLN A 375 -36.28 8.99 -4.75
C GLN A 375 -34.91 9.67 -4.69
N TYR A 376 -34.08 9.35 -3.69
CA TYR A 376 -32.74 9.93 -3.58
C TYR A 376 -31.77 9.35 -4.61
N TYR A 377 -31.87 8.05 -4.92
CA TYR A 377 -31.07 7.42 -5.97
C TYR A 377 -31.42 7.93 -7.37
N GLU A 378 -32.70 8.12 -7.67
CA GLU A 378 -33.16 8.71 -8.94
C GLU A 378 -32.70 10.16 -9.08
N LYS A 379 -32.84 10.97 -8.02
CA LYS A 379 -32.29 12.33 -8.00
C LYS A 379 -30.78 12.36 -8.23
N ALA A 380 -30.04 11.39 -7.68
CA ALA A 380 -28.61 11.28 -7.92
C ALA A 380 -28.31 10.90 -9.38
N LEU A 381 -29.06 9.96 -9.97
CA LEU A 381 -28.93 9.60 -11.37
C LEU A 381 -29.19 10.80 -12.31
N ASP A 382 -30.21 11.62 -12.03
CA ASP A 382 -30.55 12.81 -12.82
C ASP A 382 -29.44 13.87 -12.87
N THR A 383 -28.50 13.79 -11.93
CA THR A 383 -27.36 14.72 -11.83
C THR A 383 -26.06 14.19 -12.43
N PHE A 384 -26.02 12.90 -12.82
CA PHE A 384 -24.84 12.26 -13.36
C PHE A 384 -24.87 12.22 -14.90
N ASP A 385 -23.75 12.60 -15.50
CA ASP A 385 -23.57 12.57 -16.95
C ASP A 385 -22.77 11.32 -17.39
N ILE A 386 -22.56 11.20 -18.71
CA ILE A 386 -21.81 10.10 -19.34
C ILE A 386 -20.38 9.90 -18.78
N TYR A 387 -19.82 10.86 -18.05
CA TYR A 387 -18.49 10.77 -17.42
C TYR A 387 -18.51 10.11 -16.04
N ASN A 388 -19.70 9.83 -15.49
CA ASN A 388 -19.89 9.27 -14.16
C ASN A 388 -20.32 7.79 -14.19
N GLN A 389 -19.89 7.04 -15.20
CA GLN A 389 -20.30 5.66 -15.45
C GLN A 389 -20.21 4.74 -14.22
N ARG A 390 -19.11 4.81 -13.46
CA ARG A 390 -18.96 4.01 -12.23
C ARG A 390 -20.01 4.35 -11.17
N ALA A 391 -20.36 5.62 -11.00
CA ALA A 391 -21.39 6.05 -10.04
C ALA A 391 -22.80 5.63 -10.50
N ILE A 392 -23.07 5.73 -11.81
CA ILE A 392 -24.30 5.25 -12.45
C ILE A 392 -24.47 3.74 -12.24
N ALA A 393 -23.41 2.95 -12.44
CA ALA A 393 -23.40 1.51 -12.18
C ALA A 393 -23.70 1.17 -10.71
N ILE A 394 -23.11 1.91 -9.77
CA ILE A 394 -23.40 1.71 -8.33
C ILE A 394 -24.87 2.02 -8.04
N LEU A 395 -25.40 3.14 -8.53
CA LEU A 395 -26.79 3.54 -8.31
C LEU A 395 -27.78 2.53 -8.86
N HIS A 396 -27.58 2.07 -10.09
CA HIS A 396 -28.43 1.01 -10.66
C HIS A 396 -28.32 -0.31 -9.89
N SER A 397 -27.15 -0.64 -9.33
CA SER A 397 -27.03 -1.79 -8.43
C SER A 397 -27.85 -1.61 -7.15
N GLN A 398 -27.84 -0.41 -6.53
CA GLN A 398 -28.65 -0.16 -5.33
C GLN A 398 -30.16 -0.19 -5.61
N ILE A 399 -30.59 0.42 -6.72
CA ILE A 399 -32.00 0.38 -7.16
C ILE A 399 -32.43 -1.06 -7.48
N GLY A 400 -31.57 -1.83 -8.16
CA GLY A 400 -31.81 -3.24 -8.44
C GLY A 400 -31.98 -4.07 -7.17
N GLU A 401 -31.14 -3.84 -6.16
CA GLU A 401 -31.23 -4.51 -4.86
C GLU A 401 -32.54 -4.17 -4.12
N ILE A 402 -33.02 -2.93 -4.21
CA ILE A 402 -34.33 -2.56 -3.65
C ILE A 402 -35.45 -3.37 -4.32
N TYR A 403 -35.48 -3.42 -5.65
CA TYR A 403 -36.50 -4.19 -6.36
C TYR A 403 -36.38 -5.70 -6.12
N TYR A 404 -35.16 -6.22 -5.99
CA TYR A 404 -34.90 -7.60 -5.61
C TYR A 404 -35.53 -7.91 -4.24
N ASN A 405 -35.29 -7.06 -3.24
CA ASN A 405 -35.83 -7.21 -1.90
C ASN A 405 -37.36 -7.09 -1.84
N GLN A 406 -37.96 -6.39 -2.80
CA GLN A 406 -39.42 -6.33 -3.00
C GLN A 406 -39.98 -7.52 -3.81
N ASN A 407 -39.16 -8.52 -4.16
CA ASN A 407 -39.48 -9.64 -5.05
C ASN A 407 -39.88 -9.23 -6.48
N ASN A 408 -39.55 -8.00 -6.89
CA ASN A 408 -39.82 -7.50 -8.22
C ASN A 408 -38.67 -7.82 -9.19
N CYS A 409 -38.51 -9.12 -9.48
CA CYS A 409 -37.38 -9.67 -10.24
C CYS A 409 -37.22 -9.03 -11.64
N LEU A 410 -38.32 -8.65 -12.29
CA LEU A 410 -38.30 -8.01 -13.62
C LEU A 410 -37.62 -6.64 -13.60
N TYR A 411 -37.93 -5.80 -12.61
CA TYR A 411 -37.31 -4.48 -12.49
C TYR A 411 -35.89 -4.59 -11.95
N ALA A 412 -35.64 -5.50 -11.02
CA ALA A 412 -34.30 -5.77 -10.51
C ALA A 412 -33.35 -6.24 -11.63
N LEU A 413 -33.77 -7.16 -12.50
CA LEU A 413 -32.99 -7.61 -13.66
C LEU A 413 -32.61 -6.44 -14.58
N LYS A 414 -33.57 -5.57 -14.92
CA LYS A 414 -33.31 -4.40 -15.77
C LYS A 414 -32.24 -3.49 -15.18
N HIS A 415 -32.29 -3.27 -13.87
CA HIS A 415 -31.33 -2.42 -13.20
C HIS A 415 -29.98 -3.11 -12.98
N PHE A 416 -29.92 -4.42 -12.76
CA PHE A 416 -28.64 -5.16 -12.66
C PHE A 416 -27.94 -5.37 -14.01
N GLN A 417 -28.65 -5.29 -15.12
CA GLN A 417 -28.05 -5.36 -16.45
C GLN A 417 -27.19 -4.14 -16.79
N ILE A 418 -27.58 -2.94 -16.34
CA ILE A 418 -26.86 -1.70 -16.65
C ILE A 418 -25.42 -1.69 -16.07
N PRO A 419 -25.19 -2.02 -14.79
CA PRO A 419 -23.85 -2.14 -14.22
C PRO A 419 -22.98 -3.15 -14.98
N LEU A 420 -23.55 -4.29 -15.40
CA LEU A 420 -22.84 -5.30 -16.18
C LEU A 420 -22.32 -4.74 -17.51
N GLU A 421 -23.19 -4.05 -18.25
CA GLU A 421 -22.83 -3.41 -19.53
C GLU A 421 -21.78 -2.31 -19.32
N ILE A 422 -21.93 -1.48 -18.27
CA ILE A 422 -20.96 -0.42 -17.94
C ILE A 422 -19.58 -1.00 -17.59
N TYR A 423 -19.51 -2.02 -16.74
CA TYR A 423 -18.22 -2.62 -16.38
C TYR A 423 -17.57 -3.32 -17.58
N GLN A 424 -18.37 -3.93 -18.47
CA GLN A 424 -17.88 -4.53 -19.72
C GLN A 424 -17.29 -3.49 -20.68
N GLU A 425 -17.98 -2.36 -20.88
CA GLU A 425 -17.61 -1.37 -21.88
C GLU A 425 -16.52 -0.40 -21.40
N PHE A 426 -16.63 0.10 -20.17
CA PHE A 426 -15.79 1.19 -19.67
C PHE A 426 -14.70 0.75 -18.68
N TYR A 427 -14.84 -0.42 -18.06
CA TYR A 427 -13.93 -0.89 -16.99
C TYR A 427 -13.57 -2.38 -17.13
N PRO A 428 -13.02 -2.83 -18.27
CA PRO A 428 -12.78 -4.26 -18.53
C PRO A 428 -11.79 -4.92 -17.55
N ASP A 429 -10.94 -4.12 -16.89
CA ASP A 429 -9.97 -4.58 -15.88
C ASP A 429 -10.52 -4.51 -14.44
N ASP A 430 -11.75 -4.05 -14.21
CA ASP A 430 -12.38 -3.97 -12.89
C ASP A 430 -13.07 -5.29 -12.53
N TYR A 431 -12.26 -6.26 -12.13
CA TYR A 431 -12.72 -7.59 -11.74
C TYR A 431 -13.75 -7.56 -10.60
N ASP A 432 -13.62 -6.63 -9.63
CA ASP A 432 -14.53 -6.55 -8.48
C ASP A 432 -15.94 -6.08 -8.93
N GLY A 433 -16.00 -5.07 -9.79
CA GLY A 433 -17.25 -4.60 -10.39
C GLY A 433 -17.92 -5.69 -11.25
N TYR A 434 -17.11 -6.41 -12.03
CA TYR A 434 -17.58 -7.50 -12.88
C TYR A 434 -18.17 -8.66 -12.08
N ILE A 435 -17.47 -9.13 -11.03
CA ILE A 435 -17.94 -10.18 -10.13
C ILE A 435 -19.24 -9.76 -9.45
N THR A 436 -19.31 -8.53 -8.95
CA THR A 436 -20.51 -8.02 -8.28
C THR A 436 -21.73 -8.00 -9.22
N ALA A 437 -21.54 -7.54 -10.46
CA ALA A 437 -22.62 -7.52 -11.45
C ALA A 437 -23.08 -8.95 -11.81
N HIS A 438 -22.16 -9.90 -11.95
CA HIS A 438 -22.48 -11.31 -12.22
C HIS A 438 -23.23 -11.95 -11.06
N PHE A 439 -22.77 -11.72 -9.83
CA PHE A 439 -23.43 -12.20 -8.62
C PHE A 439 -24.88 -11.71 -8.50
N ASN A 440 -25.13 -10.43 -8.82
CA ASN A 440 -26.48 -9.88 -8.80
C ASN A 440 -27.38 -10.50 -9.87
N MET A 441 -26.84 -10.81 -11.05
CA MET A 441 -27.56 -11.52 -12.12
C MET A 441 -27.86 -12.98 -11.73
N ASP A 442 -26.90 -13.68 -11.15
CA ASP A 442 -27.04 -15.05 -10.63
C ASP A 442 -28.19 -15.13 -9.61
N ARG A 443 -28.19 -14.24 -8.60
CA ARG A 443 -29.25 -14.17 -7.58
C ARG A 443 -30.65 -14.05 -8.17
N ILE A 444 -30.83 -13.24 -9.22
CA ILE A 444 -32.13 -13.10 -9.89
C ILE A 444 -32.55 -14.39 -10.58
N TYR A 445 -31.64 -15.03 -11.31
CA TYR A 445 -31.96 -16.25 -12.04
C TYR A 445 -32.19 -17.44 -11.11
N ASP A 446 -31.49 -17.51 -10.00
CA ASP A 446 -31.74 -18.49 -8.95
C ASP A 446 -33.13 -18.28 -8.32
N GLN A 447 -33.48 -17.04 -7.93
CA GLN A 447 -34.80 -16.72 -7.37
C GLN A 447 -35.96 -17.00 -8.34
N THR A 448 -35.73 -16.84 -9.65
CA THR A 448 -36.72 -17.15 -10.70
C THR A 448 -36.70 -18.61 -11.16
N MET A 449 -35.91 -19.47 -10.50
CA MET A 449 -35.73 -20.90 -10.82
C MET A 449 -35.20 -21.18 -12.24
N ASN A 450 -34.55 -20.18 -12.86
CA ASN A 450 -33.84 -20.36 -14.12
C ASN A 450 -32.39 -20.76 -13.87
N TYR A 451 -32.21 -21.98 -13.36
CA TYR A 451 -30.91 -22.50 -12.94
C TYR A 451 -29.87 -22.55 -14.07
N SER A 452 -30.32 -22.65 -15.33
CA SER A 452 -29.41 -22.63 -16.49
C SER A 452 -28.68 -21.29 -16.65
N MET A 453 -29.40 -20.19 -16.44
CA MET A 453 -28.83 -18.85 -16.52
C MET A 453 -28.09 -18.49 -15.22
N ALA A 454 -28.59 -18.92 -14.06
CA ALA A 454 -27.89 -18.75 -12.79
C ALA A 454 -26.48 -19.35 -12.85
N LEU A 455 -26.37 -20.63 -13.24
CA LEU A 455 -25.09 -21.32 -13.40
C LEU A 455 -24.11 -20.58 -14.34
N LYS A 456 -24.62 -19.98 -15.43
CA LYS A 456 -23.80 -19.20 -16.36
C LYS A 456 -23.16 -17.98 -15.69
N TYR A 457 -23.90 -17.27 -14.84
CA TYR A 457 -23.41 -16.10 -14.12
C TYR A 457 -22.59 -16.47 -12.88
N PHE A 458 -22.82 -17.63 -12.27
CA PHE A 458 -22.05 -18.15 -11.15
C PHE A 458 -20.64 -18.66 -11.53
N GLN A 459 -20.46 -19.17 -12.75
CA GLN A 459 -19.21 -19.80 -13.20
C GLN A 459 -18.11 -18.85 -13.68
N ILE A 460 -18.35 -17.54 -13.60
CA ILE A 460 -17.44 -16.46 -14.00
C ILE A 460 -16.76 -15.90 -12.75
#